data_AF-A0A9X5S533-F1
#
_entry.id   AF-A0A9X5S533-F1
#
_cell.length_a   1.000
_cell.length_b   1.000
_cell.length_c   1.000
_cell.angle_alpha   90.00
_cell.angle_beta   90.00
_cell.angle_gamma   90.00
#
_symmetry.space_group_name_H-M   'P 1'
#
loop_
_entity.id
_entity.type
_entity.pdbx_description
1 polymer ?
#
loop_
_entity_poly.entity_id
_entity_poly.type
_entity_poly.pdbx_seq_one_letter_code
_entity_poly.pdbx_strand_id
1 'polypeptide(L)'
;MPVKMGMTLLLSLFFDDYGFPNLWAWVIYFILFGITVACFWIFSSGRKKEEEVLFKYTSLSAIFLYLCLFGLVYSLNPYGYIPVSGTDIQKDNIRRCTLGKTITLENIEDIMFDCKKHDLEMGLKSITK
;
A
#
# COMPACT_ATOMS: atom_id res chain seq x y z
N MET A 1 -10.84 7.14 19.56
CA MET A 1 -10.99 5.81 18.92
C MET A 1 -11.09 5.81 17.38
N PRO A 2 -11.50 6.87 16.63
CA PRO A 2 -11.65 6.77 15.16
C PRO A 2 -10.31 6.72 14.40
N VAL A 3 -9.24 7.29 14.96
CA VAL A 3 -7.93 7.36 14.30
C VAL A 3 -7.27 5.98 14.16
N LYS A 4 -7.45 5.09 15.14
CA LYS A 4 -6.89 3.73 15.08
C LYS A 4 -7.48 2.92 13.93
N MET A 5 -8.78 3.04 13.70
CA MET A 5 -9.48 2.26 12.68
C MET A 5 -9.09 2.68 11.25
N GLY A 6 -8.84 3.97 11.02
CA GLY A 6 -8.34 4.47 9.73
C GLY A 6 -6.93 3.98 9.42
N MET A 7 -6.03 4.00 10.41
CA MET A 7 -4.65 3.54 10.24
C MET A 7 -4.57 2.03 9.99
N THR A 8 -5.39 1.24 10.67
CA THR A 8 -5.49 -0.22 10.42
C THR A 8 -5.96 -0.51 9.00
N LEU A 9 -6.98 0.20 8.51
CA LEU A 9 -7.47 0.06 7.14
C LEU A 9 -6.37 0.36 6.12
N LEU A 10 -5.65 1.48 6.28
CA LEU A 10 -4.53 1.85 5.41
C LEU A 10 -3.45 0.77 5.40
N LEU A 11 -3.06 0.26 6.58
CA LEU A 11 -2.05 -0.79 6.68
C LEU A 11 -2.51 -2.08 6.01
N SER A 12 -3.75 -2.49 6.20
CA SER A 12 -4.30 -3.71 5.59
C SER A 12 -4.54 -3.60 4.07
N LEU A 13 -4.76 -2.39 3.57
CA LEU A 13 -5.04 -2.15 2.15
C LEU A 13 -3.73 -2.10 1.36
N PHE A 14 -2.73 -1.37 1.86
CA PHE A 14 -1.49 -1.12 1.15
C PHE A 14 -0.36 -2.09 1.47
N PHE A 15 -0.42 -2.78 2.61
CA PHE A 15 0.62 -3.70 3.06
C PHE A 15 0.03 -5.08 3.34
N ASP A 16 0.83 -6.12 3.08
CA ASP A 16 0.46 -7.50 3.35
C ASP A 16 0.62 -7.87 4.84
N ASP A 17 0.36 -9.13 5.16
CA ASP A 17 0.46 -9.66 6.53
C ASP A 17 1.89 -9.66 7.10
N TYR A 18 2.91 -9.42 6.26
CA TYR A 18 4.31 -9.31 6.66
C TYR A 18 4.81 -7.86 6.63
N GLY A 19 3.97 -6.90 6.25
CA GLY A 19 4.32 -5.48 6.16
C GLY A 19 4.94 -5.06 4.83
N PHE A 20 4.96 -5.93 3.81
CA PHE A 20 5.42 -5.56 2.48
C PHE A 20 4.32 -4.88 1.66
N PRO A 21 4.66 -3.98 0.74
CA PRO A 21 3.68 -3.36 -0.13
C PRO A 21 2.88 -4.42 -0.92
N ASN A 22 1.56 -4.40 -0.77
CA ASN A 22 0.65 -5.37 -1.40
C ASN A 22 0.54 -5.08 -2.90
N LEU A 23 1.23 -5.86 -3.72
CA LEU A 23 1.33 -5.68 -5.18
C LEU A 23 -0.03 -5.42 -5.85
N TRP A 24 -1.09 -6.12 -5.41
CA TRP A 24 -2.43 -5.97 -5.97
C TRP A 24 -3.05 -4.59 -5.71
N ALA A 25 -2.80 -4.03 -4.53
CA ALA A 25 -3.25 -2.68 -4.20
C ALA A 25 -2.58 -1.64 -5.10
N TRP A 26 -1.28 -1.82 -5.40
CA TRP A 26 -0.55 -0.96 -6.33
C TRP A 26 -1.08 -1.08 -7.76
N VAL A 27 -1.34 -2.31 -8.24
CA VAL A 27 -1.90 -2.54 -9.58
C VAL A 27 -3.24 -1.81 -9.74
N ILE A 28 -4.13 -1.95 -8.76
CA ILE A 28 -5.44 -1.24 -8.78
C ILE A 28 -5.22 0.28 -8.78
N TYR A 29 -4.28 0.78 -7.98
CA TYR A 29 -3.97 2.21 -7.90
C TYR A 29 -3.47 2.77 -9.25
N PHE A 30 -2.59 2.04 -9.95
CA PHE A 30 -2.13 2.41 -11.29
C PHE A 30 -3.24 2.38 -12.35
N ILE A 31 -4.16 1.42 -12.27
CA ILE A 31 -5.32 1.36 -13.19
C ILE A 31 -6.21 2.59 -13.00
N LEU A 32 -6.52 2.97 -11.75
CA LEU A 32 -7.34 4.15 -11.46
C LEU A 32 -6.67 5.45 -11.96
N PHE A 33 -5.35 5.54 -11.83
CA PHE A 33 -4.59 6.65 -12.40
C PHE A 33 -4.70 6.71 -13.92
N GLY A 34 -4.49 5.57 -14.59
CA GLY A 34 -4.61 5.45 -16.04
C GLY A 34 -6.00 5.84 -16.56
N ILE A 35 -7.06 5.42 -15.87
CA ILE A 35 -8.44 5.82 -16.18
C ILE A 35 -8.60 7.34 -16.06
N THR A 36 -8.07 7.94 -15.00
CA THR A 36 -8.15 9.40 -14.78
C THR A 36 -7.47 10.18 -15.92
N VAL A 37 -6.29 9.73 -16.35
CA VAL A 37 -5.56 10.32 -17.48
C VAL A 37 -6.28 10.11 -18.82
N ALA A 38 -6.83 8.91 -19.05
CA ALA A 38 -7.59 8.63 -20.27
C ALA A 38 -8.87 9.47 -20.35
N CYS A 39 -9.62 9.56 -19.25
CA CYS A 39 -10.76 10.47 -19.14
C CYS A 39 -10.32 11.92 -19.39
N PHE A 40 -9.18 12.34 -18.84
CA PHE A 40 -8.66 13.68 -19.07
C PHE A 40 -8.48 14.00 -20.56
N TRP A 41 -7.87 13.10 -21.33
CA TRP A 41 -7.66 13.30 -22.77
C TRP A 41 -8.97 13.27 -23.58
N ILE A 42 -9.85 12.31 -23.30
CA ILE A 42 -11.11 12.17 -24.05
C ILE A 42 -11.99 13.40 -23.85
N PHE A 43 -12.19 13.82 -22.60
CA PHE A 43 -13.08 14.93 -22.29
C PHE A 43 -12.46 16.30 -22.59
N SER A 44 -11.13 16.45 -22.63
CA SER A 44 -10.51 17.72 -23.05
C SER A 44 -10.71 18.03 -24.54
N SER A 45 -11.04 17.04 -25.37
CA SER A 45 -11.09 17.20 -26.83
C SER A 45 -12.46 17.64 -27.37
N GLY A 46 -13.51 17.66 -26.54
CA GLY A 46 -14.90 17.85 -26.99
C GLY A 46 -15.72 18.93 -26.27
N ARG A 47 -15.12 19.77 -25.41
CA ARG A 47 -15.86 20.74 -24.58
C ARG A 47 -15.69 22.20 -25.03
N LYS A 48 -16.68 23.03 -24.65
CA LYS A 48 -16.59 24.50 -24.77
C LYS A 48 -15.50 25.03 -23.82
N LYS A 49 -14.85 26.14 -24.18
CA LYS A 49 -13.69 26.71 -23.46
C LYS A 49 -13.87 26.83 -21.94
N GLU A 50 -15.04 27.25 -21.44
CA GLU A 50 -15.27 27.43 -20.00
C GLU A 50 -15.30 26.10 -19.24
N GLU A 51 -15.98 25.09 -19.80
CA GLU A 51 -16.04 23.75 -19.22
C GLU A 51 -14.69 23.03 -19.33
N GLU A 52 -13.92 23.30 -20.37
CA GLU A 52 -12.56 22.76 -20.56
C GLU A 52 -11.61 23.22 -19.44
N VAL A 53 -11.69 24.50 -19.03
CA VAL A 53 -10.88 25.06 -17.94
C VAL A 53 -11.20 24.39 -16.61
N LEU A 54 -12.48 24.31 -16.24
CA LEU A 54 -12.90 23.65 -14.99
C LEU A 54 -12.47 22.17 -14.98
N PHE A 55 -12.57 21.49 -16.13
CA PHE A 55 -12.11 20.10 -16.27
C PHE A 55 -10.63 19.95 -15.97
N LYS A 56 -9.80 20.79 -16.61
CA LYS A 56 -8.35 20.77 -16.49
C LYS A 56 -7.91 21.02 -15.06
N TYR A 57 -8.53 21.98 -14.38
CA TYR A 57 -8.26 22.20 -12.96
C TYR A 57 -8.65 21.00 -12.10
N THR A 58 -9.79 20.36 -12.38
CA THR A 58 -10.27 19.22 -11.60
C THR A 58 -9.37 17.99 -11.80
N SER A 59 -8.98 17.69 -13.04
CA SER A 59 -8.09 16.56 -13.36
C SER A 59 -6.67 16.78 -12.83
N LEU A 60 -6.12 17.99 -12.95
CA LEU A 60 -4.81 18.34 -12.38
C LEU A 60 -4.84 18.22 -10.86
N SER A 61 -5.93 18.65 -10.22
CA SER A 61 -6.10 18.50 -8.77
C SER A 61 -6.17 17.02 -8.36
N ALA A 62 -6.88 16.18 -9.12
CA ALA A 62 -6.95 14.75 -8.86
C ALA A 62 -5.59 14.06 -9.02
N ILE A 63 -4.82 14.42 -10.06
CA ILE A 63 -3.45 13.93 -10.27
C ILE A 63 -2.53 14.40 -9.13
N PHE A 64 -2.62 15.66 -8.72
CA PHE A 64 -1.84 16.18 -7.60
C PHE A 64 -2.14 15.45 -6.29
N LEU A 65 -3.43 15.26 -5.97
CA LEU A 65 -3.86 14.48 -4.80
C LEU A 65 -3.35 13.03 -4.86
N TYR A 66 -3.39 12.41 -6.04
CA TYR A 66 -2.85 11.06 -6.26
C TYR A 66 -1.35 11.00 -5.94
N LEU A 67 -0.56 11.97 -6.41
CA LEU A 67 0.88 12.04 -6.13
C LEU A 67 1.16 12.30 -4.64
N CYS A 68 0.37 13.14 -3.98
CA CYS A 68 0.47 13.36 -2.54
C CYS A 68 0.19 12.08 -1.75
N LEU A 69 -0.90 11.37 -2.08
CA LEU A 69 -1.25 10.11 -1.43
C LEU A 69 -0.18 9.03 -1.68
N PHE A 70 0.34 8.94 -2.91
CA PHE A 70 1.45 8.05 -3.25
C PHE A 70 2.69 8.35 -2.41
N GLY A 71 3.11 9.62 -2.35
CA GLY A 71 4.27 10.03 -1.57
C GLY A 71 4.11 9.76 -0.08
N LEU A 72 2.90 9.99 0.46
CA LEU A 72 2.59 9.66 1.85
C LEU A 72 2.73 8.17 2.12
N VAL A 73 2.08 7.30 1.33
CA VAL A 73 2.15 5.84 1.52
C VAL A 73 3.59 5.33 1.40
N TYR A 74 4.36 5.83 0.43
CA TYR A 74 5.75 5.43 0.24
C TYR A 74 6.68 5.89 1.37
N SER A 75 6.38 7.03 2.00
CA SER A 75 7.14 7.54 3.15
C SER A 75 6.83 6.84 4.47
N LEU A 76 5.74 6.06 4.54
CA LEU A 76 5.37 5.33 5.74
C LEU A 76 6.29 4.13 5.92
N ASN A 77 6.92 4.04 7.10
CA ASN A 77 7.55 2.81 7.54
C ASN A 77 6.48 1.91 8.19
N PRO A 78 5.98 0.85 7.51
CA PRO A 78 4.89 0.02 8.02
C PRO A 78 5.26 -0.64 9.35
N TYR A 79 6.51 -1.05 9.53
CA TYR A 79 6.99 -1.73 10.72
C TYR A 79 6.94 -0.87 11.99
N GLY A 80 7.00 0.46 11.86
CA GLY A 80 6.81 1.39 12.97
C GLY A 80 5.35 1.48 13.44
N TYR A 81 4.39 1.20 12.54
CA TYR A 81 2.96 1.39 12.81
C TYR A 81 2.20 0.08 13.05
N ILE A 82 2.65 -1.04 12.50
CA ILE A 82 2.02 -2.36 12.67
C ILE A 82 1.85 -2.74 14.15
N PRO A 83 2.84 -2.58 15.04
CA PRO A 83 2.67 -2.97 16.46
C PRO A 83 1.53 -2.21 17.15
N VAL A 84 1.27 -0.97 16.74
CA VAL A 84 0.28 -0.09 17.38
C VAL A 84 -1.09 -0.19 16.71
N SER A 85 -1.11 -0.22 15.38
CA SER A 85 -2.33 -0.05 14.57
C SER A 85 -2.51 -1.11 13.49
N GLY A 86 -1.60 -2.07 13.35
CA GLY A 86 -1.74 -3.17 12.39
C GLY A 86 -2.86 -4.14 12.76
N THR A 87 -3.18 -5.02 11.82
CA THR A 87 -4.11 -6.13 12.06
C THR A 87 -3.53 -7.12 13.06
N ASP A 88 -4.38 -7.97 13.64
CA ASP A 88 -3.91 -8.98 14.60
C ASP A 88 -2.95 -9.98 13.94
N ILE A 89 -3.15 -10.29 12.66
CA ILE A 89 -2.25 -11.15 11.86
C ILE A 89 -0.89 -10.47 11.66
N GLN A 90 -0.87 -9.19 11.25
CA GLN A 90 0.37 -8.45 11.06
C GLN A 90 1.18 -8.36 12.36
N LYS A 91 0.52 -8.13 13.49
CA LYS A 91 1.16 -8.09 14.80
C LYS A 91 1.74 -9.45 15.20
N ASP A 92 0.98 -10.52 14.99
CA ASP A 92 1.42 -11.88 15.31
C ASP A 92 2.61 -12.33 14.46
N ASN A 93 2.57 -12.04 13.15
CA ASN A 93 3.68 -12.32 12.24
C ASN A 93 4.95 -11.58 12.64
N ILE A 94 4.88 -10.26 12.92
CA ILE A 94 6.06 -9.54 13.43
C ILE A 94 6.60 -10.23 14.68
N ARG A 95 5.74 -10.52 15.67
CA ARG A 95 6.17 -11.14 16.93
C ARG A 95 6.86 -12.49 16.72
N ARG A 96 6.33 -13.35 15.85
CA ARG A 96 6.91 -14.67 15.56
C ARG A 96 8.20 -14.56 14.74
N CYS A 97 8.21 -13.74 13.69
CA CYS A 97 9.34 -13.59 12.79
C CYS A 97 10.57 -12.92 13.43
N THR A 98 10.35 -12.05 14.43
CA THR A 98 11.43 -11.36 15.14
C THR A 98 11.84 -12.03 16.45
N LEU A 99 11.23 -13.16 16.81
CA LEU A 99 11.51 -13.86 18.06
C LEU A 99 12.99 -14.28 18.13
N GLY A 100 13.71 -13.84 19.16
CA GLY A 100 15.12 -14.19 19.36
C GLY A 100 16.10 -13.49 18.39
N LYS A 101 15.64 -12.52 17.59
CA LYS A 101 16.47 -11.72 16.68
C LYS A 101 16.65 -10.30 17.23
N THR A 102 17.82 -9.70 17.00
CA THR A 102 18.04 -8.28 17.26
C THR A 102 17.40 -7.46 16.15
N ILE A 103 16.39 -6.66 16.48
CA ILE A 103 15.64 -5.86 15.51
C ILE A 103 16.28 -4.46 15.40
N THR A 104 16.59 -4.04 14.18
CA THR A 104 16.96 -2.69 13.80
C THR A 104 16.07 -2.22 12.65
N LEU A 105 16.04 -0.91 12.39
CA LEU A 105 15.26 -0.33 11.30
C LEU A 105 15.69 -0.87 9.92
N GLU A 106 16.98 -1.18 9.78
CA GLU A 106 17.58 -1.63 8.53
C GLU A 106 17.36 -3.14 8.29
N ASN A 107 17.28 -3.95 9.35
CA ASN A 107 17.20 -5.40 9.22
C ASN A 107 15.79 -5.98 9.33
N ILE A 108 14.81 -5.19 9.82
CA ILE A 108 13.46 -5.70 10.06
C ILE A 108 12.80 -6.15 8.75
N GLU A 109 13.06 -5.44 7.65
CA GLU A 109 12.54 -5.79 6.34
C GLU A 109 13.10 -7.14 5.88
N ASP A 110 14.41 -7.35 5.96
CA ASP A 110 15.06 -8.62 5.61
C ASP A 110 14.56 -9.77 6.50
N ILE A 111 14.44 -9.54 7.81
CA ILE A 111 13.93 -10.53 8.75
C ILE A 111 12.52 -10.99 8.38
N MET A 112 11.65 -10.05 8.01
CA MET A 112 10.27 -10.32 7.62
C MET A 112 10.20 -10.99 6.24
N PHE A 113 11.10 -10.63 5.33
CA PHE A 113 11.20 -11.22 3.99
C PHE A 113 11.59 -12.70 4.08
N ASP A 114 12.63 -13.00 4.85
CA ASP A 114 13.09 -14.36 5.09
C ASP A 114 12.01 -15.20 5.77
N CYS A 115 11.29 -14.62 6.74
CA CYS A 115 10.18 -15.30 7.40
C CYS A 115 9.06 -15.65 6.42
N LYS A 116 8.64 -14.68 5.59
CA LYS A 116 7.62 -14.90 4.56
C LYS A 116 8.04 -15.98 3.57
N LYS A 117 9.30 -15.96 3.13
CA LYS A 117 9.84 -16.95 2.21
C LYS A 117 9.84 -18.35 2.82
N HIS A 118 10.26 -18.49 4.07
CA HIS A 118 10.23 -19.75 4.80
C HIS A 118 8.80 -20.32 4.89
N ASP A 119 7.82 -19.47 5.24
CA ASP A 119 6.42 -19.90 5.37
C ASP A 119 5.82 -20.32 4.02
N LEU A 120 6.18 -19.63 2.92
CA LEU A 120 5.83 -20.05 1.57
C LEU A 120 6.45 -21.40 1.18
N GLU A 121 7.73 -21.62 1.49
CA GLU A 121 8.41 -22.89 1.20
C GLU A 121 7.81 -24.06 1.99
N MET A 122 7.50 -23.85 3.28
CA MET A 122 6.85 -24.86 4.13
C MET A 122 5.43 -25.16 3.66
N GLY A 123 4.67 -24.13 3.28
CA GLY A 123 3.35 -24.28 2.68
C GLY A 123 3.40 -25.10 1.39
N LEU A 124 4.35 -24.80 0.50
CA LEU A 124 4.53 -25.53 -0.76
C LEU A 124 4.88 -27.01 -0.53
N LYS A 125 5.80 -27.30 0.39
CA LYS A 125 6.18 -28.67 0.77
C LYS A 125 5.02 -29.47 1.36
N SER A 126 4.08 -28.81 2.03
CA SER A 126 2.89 -29.47 2.58
C SER A 126 1.86 -29.90 1.52
N ILE A 127 1.85 -29.22 0.37
CA ILE A 127 0.91 -29.48 -0.74
C ILE A 127 1.48 -30.54 -1.71
N THR A 128 2.80 -30.66 -1.79
CA THR A 128 3.50 -31.59 -2.70
C THR A 128 3.80 -32.96 -2.10
N LYS A 129 3.34 -33.23 -0.87
CA LYS A 129 3.52 -34.49 -0.14
C LYS A 129 2.22 -35.28 -0.09
#